data_AF-A0A843B8S5-F1
#
_entry.id   AF-A0A843B8S5-F1
#
_cell.length_a   1.000
_cell.length_b   1.000
_cell.length_c   1.000
_cell.angle_alpha   90.00
_cell.angle_beta   90.00
_cell.angle_gamma   90.00
#
_symmetry.space_group_name_H-M   'P 1'
#
loop_
_entity.id
_entity.type
_entity.pdbx_description
1 polymer ?
#
loop_
_entity_poly.entity_id
_entity_poly.type
_entity_poly.pdbx_seq_one_letter_code
_entity_poly.pdbx_strand_id
1 'polypeptide(L)'
;MKKSRFTDSQIIDALKRAEAGLAVPELCRELGISAATFYKWRAKFGGMDASLMARMKELEEENRRLRKMYIEEKLKAEVVAEALGKKVVKPSRRREMAELAVIRRGMSIRLACQAFQISQACYRYKAQRCIEDDEIAQWLLRLTDNNRNWGFGLCFLYLRNVRGFKWNHKRVYRIYRELELNLRIRPRKRLERAKPEPLTVPANPDVVWSMDFMHDQLEDGRSIRLLNVIDDFNREALGIEVDFSLPAQRVIRVLEQIMQWRGKPQVIRCDNGPEYVSATLQNWASAKGIRLEYIQPGKPQQNAYVERFNRTVRYEWLSQYHWRNLDEVRDYATQWMWRYNHERPNMALGGITPKQRLAMAA
;
A
#
# COMPACT_ATOMS: atom_id res chain seq x y z
N MET A 1 -54.90 13.02 -25.28
CA MET A 1 -56.03 12.55 -26.12
C MET A 1 -57.24 12.34 -25.22
N LYS A 2 -58.42 12.87 -25.59
CA LYS A 2 -59.67 12.60 -24.86
C LYS A 2 -59.94 11.09 -24.91
N LYS A 3 -60.20 10.45 -23.76
CA LYS A 3 -60.55 9.03 -23.71
C LYS A 3 -61.91 8.83 -24.37
N SER A 4 -62.01 7.87 -25.29
CA SER A 4 -63.28 7.47 -25.90
C SER A 4 -64.27 7.01 -24.83
N ARG A 5 -65.58 7.29 -25.01
CA ARG A 5 -66.66 6.80 -24.15
C ARG A 5 -66.86 5.28 -24.28
N PHE A 6 -66.46 4.72 -25.42
CA PHE A 6 -66.57 3.29 -25.72
C PHE A 6 -65.21 2.63 -25.65
N THR A 7 -65.17 1.45 -25.03
CA THR A 7 -63.99 0.56 -25.07
C THR A 7 -63.87 -0.06 -26.45
N ASP A 8 -62.64 -0.42 -26.85
CA ASP A 8 -62.40 -1.01 -28.16
C ASP A 8 -63.16 -2.34 -28.37
N SER A 9 -63.41 -3.10 -27.29
CA SER A 9 -64.25 -4.31 -27.33
C SER A 9 -65.72 -4.00 -27.65
N GLN A 10 -66.27 -2.91 -27.12
CA GLN A 10 -67.64 -2.48 -27.40
C GLN A 10 -67.78 -1.97 -28.84
N ILE A 11 -66.74 -1.34 -29.37
CA ILE A 11 -66.69 -0.89 -30.76
C ILE A 11 -66.70 -2.08 -31.73
N ILE A 12 -65.93 -3.14 -31.44
CA ILE A 12 -65.88 -4.35 -32.27
C ILE A 12 -67.19 -5.14 -32.20
N ASP A 13 -67.81 -5.26 -31.02
CA ASP A 13 -69.11 -5.92 -30.88
C ASP A 13 -70.18 -5.20 -31.72
N ALA A 14 -70.19 -3.86 -31.71
CA ALA A 14 -71.03 -3.05 -32.57
C ALA A 14 -70.79 -3.31 -34.08
N LEU A 15 -69.53 -3.45 -34.50
CA LEU A 15 -69.19 -3.76 -35.90
C LEU A 15 -69.62 -5.18 -36.30
N LYS A 16 -69.43 -6.18 -35.42
CA LYS A 16 -69.88 -7.56 -35.66
C LYS A 16 -71.39 -7.68 -35.77
N ARG A 17 -72.14 -6.96 -34.93
CA ARG A 17 -73.60 -6.87 -35.02
C ARG A 17 -74.07 -6.35 -36.38
N ALA A 18 -73.37 -5.35 -36.93
CA ALA A 18 -73.65 -4.85 -38.28
C ALA A 18 -73.24 -5.82 -39.39
N GLU A 19 -72.11 -6.54 -39.24
CA GLU A 19 -71.70 -7.61 -40.18
C GLU A 19 -72.64 -8.81 -40.14
N ALA A 20 -73.27 -9.08 -39.00
CA ALA A 20 -74.30 -10.11 -38.82
C ALA A 20 -75.68 -9.72 -39.38
N GLY A 21 -75.81 -8.54 -39.99
CA GLY A 21 -77.00 -8.11 -40.74
C GLY A 21 -77.87 -7.03 -40.09
N LEU A 22 -77.50 -6.48 -38.94
CA LEU A 22 -78.23 -5.35 -38.34
C LEU A 22 -78.02 -4.04 -39.11
N ALA A 23 -79.09 -3.27 -39.27
CA ALA A 23 -79.03 -2.00 -40.01
C ALA A 23 -78.21 -0.96 -39.24
N VAL A 24 -77.17 -0.41 -39.88
CA VAL A 24 -76.27 0.60 -39.29
C VAL A 24 -77.00 1.80 -38.65
N PRO A 25 -78.10 2.34 -39.23
CA PRO A 25 -78.85 3.44 -38.61
C PRO A 25 -79.51 3.06 -37.27
N GLU A 26 -79.94 1.81 -37.09
CA GLU A 26 -80.54 1.32 -35.85
C GLU A 26 -79.49 1.18 -34.76
N LEU A 27 -78.34 0.59 -35.11
CA LEU A 27 -77.21 0.42 -34.21
C LEU A 27 -76.63 1.76 -33.73
N CYS A 28 -76.62 2.77 -34.61
CA CYS A 28 -76.19 4.12 -34.27
C CYS A 28 -77.14 4.80 -33.27
N ARG A 29 -78.46 4.53 -33.36
CA ARG A 29 -79.45 5.01 -32.40
C ARG A 29 -79.30 4.32 -31.05
N GLU A 30 -79.13 3.00 -31.03
CA GLU A 30 -78.95 2.20 -29.81
C GLU A 30 -77.72 2.65 -29.01
N LEU A 31 -76.59 2.84 -29.71
CA LEU A 31 -75.33 3.25 -29.08
C LEU A 31 -75.23 4.78 -28.87
N GLY A 32 -76.17 5.56 -29.39
CA GLY A 32 -76.15 7.02 -29.30
C GLY A 32 -74.91 7.64 -29.96
N ILE A 33 -74.55 7.14 -31.15
CA ILE A 33 -73.41 7.61 -31.96
C ILE A 33 -73.88 8.06 -33.35
N SER A 34 -73.10 8.91 -34.03
CA SER A 34 -73.41 9.30 -35.41
C SER A 34 -73.00 8.22 -36.41
N ALA A 35 -73.67 8.14 -37.56
CA ALA A 35 -73.27 7.24 -38.64
C ALA A 35 -71.81 7.47 -39.09
N ALA A 36 -71.36 8.73 -39.11
CA ALA A 36 -69.96 9.07 -39.40
C ALA A 36 -68.98 8.49 -38.38
N THR A 37 -69.37 8.42 -37.10
CA THR A 37 -68.58 7.78 -36.03
C THR A 37 -68.50 6.26 -36.27
N PHE A 38 -69.61 5.62 -36.65
CA PHE A 38 -69.65 4.20 -36.95
C PHE A 38 -68.77 3.83 -38.16
N TYR A 39 -68.83 4.58 -39.27
CA TYR A 39 -67.96 4.31 -40.41
C TYR A 39 -66.48 4.59 -40.12
N LYS A 40 -66.17 5.56 -39.25
CA LYS A 40 -64.79 5.75 -38.73
C LYS A 40 -64.34 4.55 -37.88
N TRP A 41 -65.24 3.96 -37.10
CA TRP A 41 -64.94 2.72 -36.38
C TRP A 41 -64.72 1.56 -37.35
N ARG A 42 -65.58 1.39 -38.36
CA ARG A 42 -65.44 0.35 -39.38
C ARG A 42 -64.14 0.48 -40.18
N ALA A 43 -63.71 1.69 -40.51
CA ALA A 43 -62.43 1.92 -41.19
C ALA A 43 -61.21 1.61 -40.31
N LYS A 44 -61.33 1.78 -38.98
CA LYS A 44 -60.22 1.60 -38.03
C LYS A 44 -60.14 0.17 -37.45
N PHE A 45 -61.28 -0.48 -37.26
CA PHE A 45 -61.41 -1.75 -36.55
C PHE A 45 -62.13 -2.84 -37.37
N GLY A 46 -62.59 -2.53 -38.59
CA GLY A 46 -63.23 -3.52 -39.46
C GLY A 46 -62.27 -4.63 -39.85
N GLY A 47 -62.74 -5.88 -39.76
CA GLY A 47 -61.90 -7.07 -39.98
C GLY A 47 -61.02 -7.49 -38.79
N MET A 48 -61.03 -6.77 -37.66
CA MET A 48 -60.39 -7.20 -36.42
C MET A 48 -61.40 -7.85 -35.48
N ASP A 49 -61.08 -9.03 -34.95
CA ASP A 49 -61.81 -9.61 -33.84
C ASP A 49 -61.22 -9.18 -32.49
N ALA A 50 -61.93 -9.47 -31.40
CA ALA A 50 -61.49 -9.14 -30.05
C ALA A 50 -60.15 -9.83 -29.67
N SER A 51 -59.85 -10.98 -30.28
CA SER A 51 -58.60 -11.73 -30.08
C SER A 51 -57.40 -11.01 -30.69
N LEU A 52 -57.53 -10.52 -31.92
CA LEU A 52 -56.51 -9.75 -32.63
C LEU A 52 -56.20 -8.42 -31.93
N MET A 53 -57.20 -7.73 -31.38
CA MET A 53 -56.98 -6.51 -30.59
C MET A 53 -56.25 -6.78 -29.26
N ALA A 54 -56.59 -7.86 -28.57
CA ALA A 54 -55.88 -8.27 -27.36
C ALA A 54 -54.39 -8.53 -27.68
N ARG A 55 -54.13 -9.27 -28.76
CA ARG A 55 -52.78 -9.54 -29.26
C ARG A 55 -52.04 -8.28 -29.68
N MET A 56 -52.69 -7.34 -30.36
CA MET A 56 -52.09 -6.06 -30.72
C MET A 56 -51.69 -5.24 -29.50
N LYS A 57 -52.54 -5.18 -28.48
CA LYS A 57 -52.25 -4.46 -27.24
C LYS A 57 -51.08 -5.08 -26.48
N GLU A 58 -51.02 -6.41 -26.42
CA GLU A 58 -49.89 -7.15 -25.87
C GLU A 58 -48.59 -6.84 -26.63
N LEU A 59 -48.63 -6.86 -27.97
CA LEU A 59 -47.50 -6.50 -28.82
C LEU A 59 -47.09 -5.03 -28.67
N GLU A 60 -48.01 -4.10 -28.43
CA GLU A 60 -47.71 -2.69 -28.15
C GLU A 60 -47.03 -2.52 -26.79
N GLU A 61 -47.49 -3.24 -25.77
CA GLU A 61 -46.89 -3.26 -24.43
C GLU A 61 -45.49 -3.89 -24.48
N GLU A 62 -45.33 -4.98 -25.22
CA GLU A 62 -44.04 -5.62 -25.46
C GLU A 62 -43.09 -4.69 -26.23
N ASN A 63 -43.55 -4.06 -27.31
CA ASN A 63 -42.75 -3.08 -28.05
C ASN A 63 -42.34 -1.89 -27.18
N ARG A 64 -43.21 -1.42 -26.29
CA ARG A 64 -42.87 -0.36 -25.33
C ARG A 64 -41.78 -0.82 -24.38
N ARG A 65 -41.88 -2.06 -23.89
CA ARG A 65 -40.90 -2.68 -23.00
C ARG A 65 -39.55 -2.88 -23.70
N LEU A 66 -39.55 -3.36 -24.94
CA LEU A 66 -38.37 -3.55 -25.78
C LEU A 66 -37.69 -2.22 -26.11
N ARG A 67 -38.44 -1.19 -26.51
CA ARG A 67 -37.88 0.15 -26.76
C ARG A 67 -37.20 0.72 -25.52
N LYS A 68 -37.83 0.58 -24.35
CA LYS A 68 -37.22 1.01 -23.08
C LYS A 68 -35.93 0.24 -22.79
N MET A 69 -35.94 -1.08 -22.96
CA MET A 69 -34.77 -1.93 -22.75
C MET A 69 -33.63 -1.56 -23.71
N TYR A 70 -33.94 -1.33 -24.99
CA TYR A 70 -32.97 -0.93 -26.00
C TYR A 70 -32.32 0.42 -25.67
N ILE A 71 -33.10 1.42 -25.25
CA ILE A 71 -32.57 2.72 -24.83
C ILE A 71 -31.65 2.57 -23.62
N GLU A 72 -32.06 1.81 -22.60
CA GLU A 72 -31.26 1.55 -21.41
C GLU A 72 -29.95 0.83 -21.76
N GLU A 73 -30.01 -0.20 -22.62
CA GLU A 73 -28.82 -0.97 -23.01
C GLU A 73 -27.87 -0.17 -23.89
N LYS A 74 -28.41 0.61 -24.83
CA LYS A 74 -27.62 1.52 -25.66
C LYS A 74 -26.91 2.58 -24.81
N LEU A 75 -27.61 3.17 -23.84
CA LEU A 75 -27.03 4.15 -22.93
C LEU A 75 -25.92 3.55 -22.06
N LYS A 76 -26.08 2.31 -21.59
CA LYS A 76 -24.99 1.60 -20.89
C LYS A 76 -23.77 1.44 -21.80
N ALA A 77 -23.96 0.97 -23.03
CA ALA A 77 -22.88 0.72 -23.96
C ALA A 77 -22.10 2.01 -24.29
N GLU A 78 -22.81 3.11 -24.56
CA GLU A 78 -22.21 4.42 -24.83
C GLU A 78 -21.38 4.94 -23.65
N VAL A 79 -21.94 4.88 -22.43
CA VAL A 79 -21.26 5.38 -21.24
C VAL A 79 -20.06 4.52 -20.85
N VAL A 80 -20.16 3.20 -21.04
CA VAL A 80 -19.03 2.28 -20.82
C VAL A 80 -17.94 2.54 -21.86
N ALA A 81 -18.29 2.75 -23.13
CA ALA A 81 -17.32 3.04 -24.19
C ALA A 81 -16.61 4.39 -23.98
N GLU A 82 -17.35 5.43 -23.57
CA GLU A 82 -16.78 6.75 -23.26
C GLU A 82 -15.86 6.70 -22.02
N ALA A 83 -16.26 5.99 -20.97
CA ALA A 83 -15.51 5.91 -19.73
C ALA A 83 -14.31 4.95 -19.79
N LEU A 84 -14.40 3.86 -20.55
CA LEU A 84 -13.36 2.83 -20.66
C LEU A 84 -12.46 3.03 -21.88
N GLY A 85 -11.64 4.08 -21.88
CA GLY A 85 -10.50 4.15 -22.80
C GLY A 85 -9.43 3.06 -22.56
N LYS A 86 -9.43 2.44 -21.36
CA LYS A 86 -8.55 1.32 -20.95
C LYS A 86 -9.28 0.39 -19.95
N LYS A 87 -8.76 -0.81 -19.72
CA LYS A 87 -9.31 -1.80 -18.77
C LYS A 87 -9.30 -1.26 -17.32
N VAL A 88 -10.47 -0.85 -16.80
CA VAL A 88 -10.63 -0.39 -15.41
C VAL A 88 -11.00 -1.57 -14.51
N VAL A 89 -10.06 -1.99 -13.66
CA VAL A 89 -10.19 -3.20 -12.84
C VAL A 89 -10.59 -2.90 -11.38
N LYS A 90 -10.35 -1.67 -10.88
CA LYS A 90 -10.59 -1.33 -9.47
C LYS A 90 -12.03 -0.88 -9.19
N PRO A 91 -12.71 -1.43 -8.17
CA PRO A 91 -14.07 -1.02 -7.79
C PRO A 91 -14.23 0.47 -7.47
N SER A 92 -13.23 1.11 -6.87
CA SER A 92 -13.27 2.54 -6.54
C SER A 92 -13.36 3.43 -7.78
N ARG A 93 -12.58 3.13 -8.83
CA ARG A 93 -12.64 3.85 -10.10
C ARG A 93 -13.97 3.62 -10.83
N ARG A 94 -14.50 2.40 -10.78
CA ARG A 94 -15.84 2.08 -11.33
C ARG A 94 -16.94 2.87 -10.61
N ARG A 95 -16.79 3.08 -9.29
CA ARG A 95 -17.68 3.94 -8.50
C ARG A 95 -17.62 5.40 -8.96
N GLU A 96 -16.42 5.98 -9.07
CA GLU A 96 -16.24 7.36 -9.57
C GLU A 96 -16.86 7.53 -10.97
N MET A 97 -16.69 6.55 -11.85
CA MET A 97 -17.31 6.56 -13.18
C MET A 97 -18.84 6.50 -13.12
N ALA A 98 -19.41 5.68 -12.24
CA ALA A 98 -20.85 5.63 -12.02
C ALA A 98 -21.40 6.96 -11.47
N GLU A 99 -20.69 7.60 -10.54
CA GLU A 99 -21.04 8.94 -10.03
C GLU A 99 -21.03 9.99 -11.14
N LEU A 100 -19.98 10.00 -11.97
CA LEU A 100 -19.87 10.89 -13.13
C LEU A 100 -21.00 10.66 -14.14
N ALA A 101 -21.37 9.41 -14.41
CA ALA A 101 -22.45 9.09 -15.34
C ALA A 101 -23.83 9.56 -14.82
N VAL A 102 -24.10 9.41 -13.52
CA VAL A 102 -25.31 9.93 -12.89
C VAL A 102 -25.36 11.45 -13.02
N ILE A 103 -24.26 12.16 -12.73
CA ILE A 103 -24.20 13.62 -12.73
C ILE A 103 -24.26 14.19 -14.16
N ARG A 104 -23.45 13.67 -15.09
CA ARG A 104 -23.28 14.24 -16.44
C ARG A 104 -24.37 13.82 -17.43
N ARG A 105 -24.88 12.60 -17.29
CA ARG A 105 -25.85 12.01 -18.24
C ARG A 105 -27.25 11.85 -17.64
N GLY A 106 -27.46 12.26 -16.39
CA GLY A 106 -28.75 12.13 -15.70
C GLY A 106 -29.21 10.68 -15.52
N MET A 107 -28.28 9.71 -15.55
CA MET A 107 -28.60 8.30 -15.41
C MET A 107 -29.15 7.99 -14.01
N SER A 108 -30.08 7.04 -13.92
CA SER A 108 -30.44 6.50 -12.62
C SER A 108 -29.26 5.75 -11.98
N ILE A 109 -29.15 5.81 -10.64
CA ILE A 109 -28.10 5.12 -9.89
C ILE A 109 -28.06 3.62 -10.22
N ARG A 110 -29.25 2.99 -10.36
CA ARG A 110 -29.36 1.58 -10.73
C ARG A 110 -28.73 1.30 -12.10
N LEU A 111 -29.04 2.12 -13.10
CA LEU A 111 -28.53 1.95 -14.46
C LEU A 111 -27.01 2.17 -14.53
N ALA A 112 -26.51 3.20 -13.84
CA ALA A 112 -25.07 3.46 -13.74
C ALA A 112 -24.32 2.32 -13.02
N CYS A 113 -24.87 1.80 -11.92
CA CYS A 113 -24.28 0.66 -11.20
C CYS A 113 -24.23 -0.60 -12.06
N GLN A 114 -25.28 -0.86 -12.85
CA GLN A 114 -25.30 -1.98 -13.80
C GLN A 114 -24.27 -1.79 -14.92
N ALA A 115 -24.18 -0.57 -15.50
CA ALA A 115 -23.21 -0.25 -16.55
C ALA A 115 -21.77 -0.51 -16.10
N PHE A 116 -21.42 -0.07 -14.88
CA PHE A 116 -20.06 -0.20 -14.34
C PHE A 116 -19.84 -1.45 -13.50
N GLN A 117 -20.80 -2.38 -13.44
CA GLN A 117 -20.72 -3.63 -12.69
C GLN A 117 -20.31 -3.42 -11.22
N ILE A 118 -20.99 -2.49 -10.51
CA ILE A 118 -20.82 -2.27 -9.07
C ILE A 118 -22.16 -2.41 -8.36
N SER A 119 -22.12 -2.74 -7.06
CA SER A 119 -23.34 -2.76 -6.26
C SER A 119 -23.80 -1.35 -5.91
N GLN A 120 -25.11 -1.18 -5.76
CA GLN A 120 -25.70 0.06 -5.27
C GLN A 120 -25.23 0.43 -3.86
N ALA A 121 -24.86 -0.55 -3.04
CA ALA A 121 -24.25 -0.33 -1.72
C ALA A 121 -22.85 0.30 -1.86
N CYS A 122 -22.04 -0.19 -2.79
CA CYS A 122 -20.72 0.39 -3.10
C CYS A 122 -20.84 1.83 -3.59
N TYR A 123 -21.83 2.12 -4.45
CA TYR A 123 -22.12 3.48 -4.91
C TYR A 123 -22.50 4.42 -3.76
N ARG A 124 -23.38 3.97 -2.85
CA ARG A 124 -23.84 4.81 -1.74
C ARG A 124 -22.85 4.88 -0.58
N TYR A 125 -21.79 4.08 -0.59
CA TYR A 125 -20.83 4.04 0.50
C TYR A 125 -20.05 5.36 0.60
N LYS A 126 -20.26 6.07 1.71
CA LYS A 126 -19.43 7.19 2.14
C LYS A 126 -18.44 6.69 3.20
N ALA A 127 -17.16 6.92 2.96
CA ALA A 127 -16.16 6.65 3.98
C ALA A 127 -16.43 7.55 5.18
N GLN A 128 -16.60 6.95 6.36
CA GLN A 128 -16.64 7.70 7.61
C GLN A 128 -15.21 8.03 8.01
N ARG A 129 -14.96 9.30 8.39
CA ARG A 129 -13.67 9.71 8.96
C ARG A 129 -13.46 8.89 10.24
N CYS A 130 -12.33 8.18 10.30
CA CYS A 130 -11.95 7.42 11.47
C CYS A 130 -10.84 8.19 12.18
N ILE A 131 -11.04 8.56 13.44
CA ILE A 131 -10.05 9.27 14.27
C ILE A 131 -8.71 8.50 14.31
N GLU A 132 -8.76 7.17 14.26
CA GLU A 132 -7.55 6.33 14.23
C GLU A 132 -6.76 6.47 12.91
N ASP A 133 -7.39 6.85 11.78
CA ASP A 133 -6.66 7.18 10.55
C ASP A 133 -5.81 8.43 10.73
N ASP A 134 -6.35 9.43 11.45
CA ASP A 134 -5.62 10.68 11.74
C ASP A 134 -4.45 10.42 12.71
N GLU A 135 -4.65 9.55 13.71
CA GLU A 135 -3.56 9.11 14.61
C GLU A 135 -2.45 8.38 13.83
N ILE A 136 -2.81 7.44 12.96
CA ILE A 136 -1.84 6.75 12.10
C ILE A 136 -1.08 7.76 11.24
N ALA A 137 -1.79 8.73 10.65
CA ALA A 137 -1.16 9.75 9.81
C ALA A 137 -0.15 10.60 10.61
N GLN A 138 -0.51 11.06 11.81
CA GLN A 138 0.38 11.83 12.68
C GLN A 138 1.64 11.04 13.05
N TRP A 139 1.49 9.76 13.38
CA TRP A 139 2.64 8.89 13.68
C TRP A 139 3.54 8.70 12.46
N LEU A 140 2.97 8.46 11.28
CA LEU A 140 3.76 8.29 10.06
C LEU A 140 4.55 9.55 9.72
N LEU A 141 3.92 10.74 9.81
CA LEU A 141 4.59 12.02 9.59
C LEU A 141 5.75 12.22 10.57
N ARG A 142 5.49 12.04 11.89
CA ARG A 142 6.53 12.13 12.92
C ARG A 142 7.69 11.18 12.66
N LEU A 143 7.42 9.96 12.22
CA LEU A 143 8.47 8.97 11.95
C LEU A 143 9.31 9.35 10.73
N THR A 144 8.69 9.82 9.66
CA THR A 144 9.41 10.22 8.44
C THR A 144 10.18 11.52 8.61
N ASP A 145 9.67 12.45 9.42
CA ASP A 145 10.38 13.69 9.77
C ASP A 145 11.65 13.40 10.58
N ASN A 146 11.52 12.54 11.60
CA ASN A 146 12.62 12.17 12.48
C ASN A 146 13.59 11.14 11.86
N ASN A 147 13.17 10.43 10.81
CA ASN A 147 13.96 9.39 10.16
C ASN A 147 13.77 9.43 8.63
N ARG A 148 14.42 10.40 7.98
CA ARG A 148 14.24 10.71 6.56
C ARG A 148 14.47 9.54 5.59
N ASN A 149 15.27 8.56 6.00
CA ASN A 149 15.59 7.39 5.18
C ASN A 149 14.70 6.17 5.47
N TRP A 150 13.74 6.27 6.38
CA TRP A 150 12.82 5.19 6.67
C TRP A 150 11.74 5.10 5.61
N GLY A 151 11.73 3.98 4.89
CA GLY A 151 10.59 3.61 4.06
C GLY A 151 9.46 3.02 4.91
N PHE A 152 8.30 2.83 4.27
CA PHE A 152 7.10 2.25 4.88
C PHE A 152 7.36 1.01 5.78
N GLY A 153 8.22 0.09 5.33
CA GLY A 153 8.51 -1.14 6.09
C GLY A 153 9.06 -0.87 7.48
N LEU A 154 10.01 0.07 7.62
CA LEU A 154 10.57 0.43 8.93
C LEU A 154 9.54 1.18 9.78
N CYS A 155 8.80 2.12 9.20
CA CYS A 155 7.74 2.82 9.92
C CYS A 155 6.69 1.85 10.46
N PHE A 156 6.22 0.91 9.64
CA PHE A 156 5.23 -0.08 10.06
C PHE A 156 5.76 -1.00 11.17
N LEU A 157 7.01 -1.49 11.04
CA LEU A 157 7.62 -2.35 12.05
C LEU A 157 7.86 -1.60 13.37
N TYR A 158 8.21 -0.32 13.33
CA TYR A 158 8.30 0.51 14.53
C TYR A 158 6.94 0.60 15.23
N LEU A 159 5.90 0.95 14.49
CA LEU A 159 4.55 1.05 15.05
C LEU A 159 4.07 -0.28 15.63
N ARG A 160 4.39 -1.40 14.96
CA ARG A 160 3.98 -2.74 15.36
C ARG A 160 4.77 -3.29 16.56
N ASN A 161 6.09 -3.29 16.47
CA ASN A 161 6.98 -4.03 17.37
C ASN A 161 7.54 -3.16 18.50
N VAL A 162 7.65 -1.85 18.30
CA VAL A 162 8.23 -0.92 19.28
C VAL A 162 7.12 -0.18 20.02
N ARG A 163 6.14 0.36 19.31
CA ARG A 163 4.97 1.03 19.93
C ARG A 163 3.85 0.06 20.31
N GLY A 164 3.84 -1.15 19.76
CA GLY A 164 2.85 -2.19 20.10
C GLY A 164 1.49 -2.01 19.43
N PHE A 165 1.34 -1.12 18.45
CA PHE A 165 0.07 -0.92 17.77
C PHE A 165 -0.35 -2.15 16.97
N LYS A 166 -1.64 -2.53 17.07
CA LYS A 166 -2.19 -3.69 16.36
C LYS A 166 -2.80 -3.36 14.98
N TRP A 167 -2.59 -2.14 14.48
CA TRP A 167 -3.17 -1.63 13.23
C TRP A 167 -2.89 -2.48 12.00
N ASN A 168 -3.92 -2.71 11.19
CA ASN A 168 -3.80 -3.53 9.99
C ASN A 168 -2.77 -2.93 9.00
N HIS A 169 -1.85 -3.77 8.51
CA HIS A 169 -0.81 -3.37 7.55
C HIS A 169 -1.38 -2.66 6.31
N LYS A 170 -2.48 -3.16 5.72
CA LYS A 170 -3.08 -2.56 4.51
C LYS A 170 -3.64 -1.17 4.81
N ARG A 171 -4.16 -0.95 6.02
CA ARG A 171 -4.69 0.34 6.46
C ARG A 171 -3.57 1.37 6.61
N VAL A 172 -2.51 1.02 7.35
CA VAL A 172 -1.34 1.90 7.51
C VAL A 172 -0.68 2.20 6.17
N TYR A 173 -0.55 1.20 5.29
CA TYR A 173 0.01 1.40 3.96
C TYR A 173 -0.82 2.33 3.08
N ARG A 174 -2.16 2.23 3.14
CA ARG A 174 -3.06 3.14 2.42
C ARG A 174 -2.81 4.59 2.86
N ILE A 175 -2.80 4.85 4.16
CA ILE A 175 -2.59 6.19 4.72
C ILE A 175 -1.20 6.72 4.36
N TYR A 176 -0.16 5.88 4.48
CA TYR A 176 1.20 6.23 4.06
C TYR A 176 1.27 6.67 2.58
N ARG A 177 0.49 6.02 1.71
CA ARG A 177 0.41 6.38 0.29
C ARG A 177 -0.40 7.65 0.05
N GLU A 178 -1.48 7.87 0.80
CA GLU A 178 -2.30 9.09 0.74
C GLU A 178 -1.51 10.32 1.20
N LEU A 179 -0.57 10.15 2.14
CA LEU A 179 0.39 11.17 2.57
C LEU A 179 1.59 11.35 1.62
N GLU A 180 1.66 10.58 0.52
CA GLU A 180 2.73 10.64 -0.48
C GLU A 180 4.15 10.44 0.06
N LEU A 181 4.31 9.77 1.20
CA LEU A 181 5.59 9.60 1.90
C LEU A 181 6.57 8.60 1.23
N ASN A 182 6.25 8.13 0.02
CA ASN A 182 7.05 7.10 -0.65
C ASN A 182 8.41 7.66 -1.06
N LEU A 183 9.48 7.04 -0.55
CA LEU A 183 10.84 7.36 -0.97
C LEU A 183 11.03 7.11 -2.47
N ARG A 184 11.74 8.01 -3.15
CA ARG A 184 12.06 7.87 -4.57
C ARG A 184 12.88 6.60 -4.80
N ILE A 185 12.28 5.61 -5.44
CA ILE A 185 12.98 4.39 -5.82
C ILE A 185 13.81 4.66 -7.07
N ARG A 186 15.14 4.60 -6.95
CA ARG A 186 16.01 4.54 -8.13
C ARG A 186 15.94 3.13 -8.72
N PRO A 187 15.54 2.95 -9.99
CA PRO A 187 15.52 1.64 -10.61
C PRO A 187 16.94 1.08 -10.62
N ARG A 188 17.12 -0.08 -9.99
CA ARG A 188 18.42 -0.78 -10.00
C ARG A 188 18.53 -1.55 -11.31
N LYS A 189 19.65 -1.42 -12.02
CA LYS A 189 20.05 -2.44 -13.01
C LYS A 189 20.15 -3.77 -12.26
N ARG A 190 19.40 -4.78 -12.69
CA ARG A 190 19.54 -6.15 -12.16
C ARG A 190 20.89 -6.67 -12.66
N LEU A 191 21.88 -6.65 -11.78
CA LEU A 191 23.09 -7.43 -11.98
C LEU A 191 22.83 -8.79 -11.34
N GLU A 192 23.00 -9.87 -12.12
CA GLU A 192 23.07 -11.21 -11.56
C GLU A 192 24.37 -11.30 -10.76
N ARG A 193 24.24 -11.32 -9.44
CA ARG A 193 25.35 -11.54 -8.52
C ARG A 193 25.20 -12.96 -8.00
N ALA A 194 26.30 -13.71 -7.95
CA ALA A 194 26.34 -14.93 -7.17
C ALA A 194 25.87 -14.62 -5.76
N LYS A 195 24.92 -15.41 -5.23
CA LYS A 195 24.50 -15.27 -3.83
C LYS A 195 25.67 -15.75 -2.98
N PRO A 196 26.33 -14.88 -2.21
CA PRO A 196 27.36 -15.34 -1.29
C PRO A 196 26.72 -16.30 -0.28
N GLU A 197 27.48 -17.27 0.21
CA GLU A 197 27.04 -18.13 1.29
C GLU A 197 26.67 -17.29 2.52
N PRO A 198 25.55 -17.61 3.19
CA PRO A 198 25.14 -16.87 4.37
C PRO A 198 26.16 -17.10 5.49
N LEU A 199 26.63 -16.00 6.10
CA LEU A 199 27.40 -16.07 7.34
C LEU A 199 26.58 -16.78 8.42
N THR A 200 27.24 -17.68 9.16
CA THR A 200 26.65 -18.36 10.31
C THR A 200 26.38 -17.36 11.42
N VAL A 201 25.12 -17.26 11.85
CA VAL A 201 24.73 -16.49 13.03
C VAL A 201 25.07 -17.32 14.27
N PRO A 202 25.80 -16.78 15.26
CA PRO A 202 26.02 -17.47 16.53
C PRO A 202 24.70 -17.85 17.22
N ALA A 203 24.70 -18.90 18.05
CA ALA A 203 23.51 -19.31 18.78
C ALA A 203 23.24 -18.46 20.05
N ASN A 204 24.30 -17.89 20.63
CA ASN A 204 24.26 -17.15 21.88
C ASN A 204 24.83 -15.73 21.68
N PRO A 205 24.38 -14.75 22.49
CA PRO A 205 24.97 -13.41 22.51
C PRO A 205 26.44 -13.45 22.92
N ASP A 206 27.18 -12.41 22.50
CA ASP A 206 28.57 -12.17 22.90
C ASP A 206 29.56 -13.30 22.56
N VAL A 207 29.23 -14.21 21.64
CA VAL A 207 30.17 -15.24 21.17
C VAL A 207 31.13 -14.67 20.12
N VAL A 208 30.59 -13.92 19.16
CA VAL A 208 31.34 -13.32 18.06
C VAL A 208 30.99 -11.84 17.98
N TRP A 209 32.01 -10.99 18.07
CA TRP A 209 31.87 -9.57 17.78
C TRP A 209 32.47 -9.27 16.42
N SER A 210 31.77 -8.48 15.61
CA SER A 210 32.33 -7.94 14.36
C SER A 210 32.66 -6.47 14.56
N MET A 211 33.84 -6.06 14.12
CA MET A 211 34.25 -4.66 14.14
C MET A 211 34.82 -4.20 12.81
N ASP A 212 34.65 -2.90 12.52
CA ASP A 212 35.12 -2.28 11.29
C ASP A 212 35.28 -0.76 11.49
N PHE A 213 36.14 -0.15 10.67
CA PHE A 213 36.38 1.29 10.67
C PHE A 213 35.55 2.01 9.61
N MET A 214 35.09 3.20 9.96
CA MET A 214 34.55 4.16 9.02
C MET A 214 35.33 5.46 9.06
N HIS A 215 35.33 6.19 7.95
CA HIS A 215 35.95 7.50 7.83
C HIS A 215 34.88 8.56 7.57
N ASP A 216 35.02 9.75 8.16
CA ASP A 216 34.20 10.92 7.84
C ASP A 216 35.03 12.21 7.97
N GLN A 217 34.43 13.37 7.70
CA GLN A 217 35.08 14.67 7.82
C GLN A 217 34.19 15.66 8.60
N LEU A 218 34.85 16.50 9.39
CA LEU A 218 34.22 17.67 10.02
C LEU A 218 34.04 18.78 8.98
N GLU A 219 33.23 19.79 9.32
CA GLU A 219 33.00 20.98 8.48
C GLU A 219 34.28 21.72 8.09
N ASP A 220 35.30 21.67 8.95
CA ASP A 220 36.62 22.29 8.71
C ASP A 220 37.59 21.42 7.89
N GLY A 221 37.14 20.25 7.42
CA GLY A 221 37.92 19.33 6.59
C GLY A 221 38.81 18.36 7.37
N ARG A 222 38.89 18.45 8.71
CA ARG A 222 39.60 17.46 9.51
C ARG A 222 38.93 16.09 9.38
N SER A 223 39.72 15.09 9.05
CA SER A 223 39.23 13.71 8.93
C SER A 223 39.07 13.06 10.30
N ILE A 224 37.94 12.39 10.50
CA ILE A 224 37.63 11.61 11.70
C ILE A 224 37.44 10.15 11.33
N ARG A 225 37.66 9.28 12.31
CA ARG A 225 37.48 7.83 12.19
C ARG A 225 36.50 7.35 13.25
N LEU A 226 35.74 6.33 12.87
CA LEU A 226 34.82 5.64 13.75
C LEU A 226 35.20 4.16 13.81
N LEU A 227 35.27 3.59 15.00
CA LEU A 227 35.30 2.14 15.23
C LEU A 227 33.92 1.70 15.66
N ASN A 228 33.30 0.87 14.84
CA ASN A 228 32.01 0.26 15.15
C ASN A 228 32.24 -1.17 15.61
N VAL A 229 31.65 -1.55 16.76
CA VAL A 229 31.67 -2.91 17.29
C VAL A 229 30.23 -3.39 17.43
N ILE A 230 29.92 -4.54 16.86
CA ILE A 230 28.58 -5.14 16.92
C ILE A 230 28.62 -6.60 17.39
N ASP A 231 27.54 -7.05 18.02
CA ASP A 231 27.31 -8.48 18.29
C ASP A 231 26.65 -9.16 17.07
N ASP A 232 27.25 -10.26 16.62
CA ASP A 232 26.77 -11.04 15.48
C ASP A 232 25.47 -11.80 15.77
N PHE A 233 25.10 -12.01 17.03
CA PHE A 233 23.87 -12.70 17.40
C PHE A 233 22.63 -11.82 17.20
N ASN A 234 22.56 -10.70 17.93
CA ASN A 234 21.37 -9.83 18.00
C ASN A 234 21.51 -8.54 17.19
N ARG A 235 22.65 -8.31 16.51
CA ARG A 235 22.95 -7.07 15.77
C ARG A 235 23.00 -5.84 16.68
N GLU A 236 23.29 -6.01 17.96
CA GLU A 236 23.44 -4.88 18.86
C GLU A 236 24.73 -4.13 18.55
N ALA A 237 24.64 -2.80 18.49
CA ALA A 237 25.81 -1.94 18.49
C ALA A 237 26.36 -1.88 19.92
N LEU A 238 27.53 -2.50 20.12
CA LEU A 238 28.19 -2.57 21.43
C LEU A 238 28.97 -1.30 21.72
N GLY A 239 29.56 -0.69 20.69
CA GLY A 239 30.28 0.56 20.81
C GLY A 239 30.46 1.26 19.48
N ILE A 240 30.44 2.58 19.52
CA ILE A 240 30.85 3.45 18.41
C ILE A 240 31.85 4.45 18.97
N GLU A 241 33.13 4.19 18.75
CA GLU A 241 34.20 5.07 19.19
C GLU A 241 34.57 6.04 18.06
N VAL A 242 34.60 7.33 18.34
CA VAL A 242 34.92 8.37 17.34
C VAL A 242 36.14 9.18 17.80
N ASP A 243 37.14 9.29 16.92
CA ASP A 243 38.34 10.09 17.17
C ASP A 243 39.01 10.53 15.86
N PHE A 244 39.97 11.46 15.91
CA PHE A 244 40.81 11.81 14.76
C PHE A 244 41.73 10.65 14.35
N SER A 245 42.17 9.85 15.32
CA SER A 245 42.98 8.66 15.08
C SER A 245 42.59 7.53 16.04
N LEU A 246 42.58 6.29 15.55
CA LEU A 246 42.21 5.12 16.33
C LEU A 246 43.35 4.10 16.32
N PRO A 247 44.46 4.38 17.05
CA PRO A 247 45.56 3.43 17.17
C PRO A 247 45.13 2.17 17.95
N ALA A 248 45.89 1.10 17.82
CA ALA A 248 45.61 -0.19 18.47
C ALA A 248 45.32 -0.07 19.97
N GLN A 249 46.05 0.78 20.70
CA GLN A 249 45.80 1.01 22.14
C GLN A 249 44.44 1.66 22.42
N ARG A 250 43.90 2.50 21.52
CA ARG A 250 42.55 3.06 21.65
C ARG A 250 41.52 1.97 21.40
N VAL A 251 41.69 1.15 20.36
CA VAL A 251 40.83 0.00 20.06
C VAL A 251 40.75 -0.95 21.25
N ILE A 252 41.91 -1.32 21.83
CA ILE A 252 41.98 -2.19 23.02
C ILE A 252 41.19 -1.59 24.18
N ARG A 253 41.36 -0.30 24.49
CA ARG A 253 40.61 0.36 25.58
C ARG A 253 39.10 0.29 25.37
N VAL A 254 38.63 0.50 24.14
CA VAL A 254 37.20 0.38 23.80
C VAL A 254 36.71 -1.04 24.00
N LEU A 255 37.44 -2.04 23.49
CA LEU A 255 37.07 -3.44 23.67
C LEU A 255 37.05 -3.85 25.15
N GLU A 256 38.02 -3.41 25.95
CA GLU A 256 38.04 -3.66 27.38
C GLU A 256 36.87 -3.00 28.11
N GLN A 257 36.50 -1.77 27.74
CA GLN A 257 35.30 -1.13 28.28
C GLN A 257 34.03 -1.90 27.92
N ILE A 258 33.90 -2.38 26.68
CA ILE A 258 32.75 -3.22 26.28
C ILE A 258 32.72 -4.52 27.10
N MET A 259 33.87 -5.16 27.26
CA MET A 259 34.00 -6.40 28.02
C MET A 259 33.64 -6.26 29.50
N GLN A 260 33.79 -5.07 30.11
CA GLN A 260 33.45 -4.86 31.52
C GLN A 260 31.97 -5.06 31.82
N TRP A 261 31.08 -4.71 30.88
CA TRP A 261 29.63 -4.81 31.08
C TRP A 261 28.95 -5.92 30.27
N ARG A 262 29.60 -6.44 29.21
CA ARG A 262 29.11 -7.61 28.44
C ARG A 262 29.73 -8.93 28.83
N GLY A 263 30.98 -8.90 29.29
CA GLY A 263 31.84 -10.07 29.33
C GLY A 263 32.68 -10.22 28.07
N LYS A 264 33.49 -11.27 28.04
CA LYS A 264 34.52 -11.50 27.04
C LYS A 264 33.98 -12.30 25.84
N PRO A 265 34.19 -11.85 24.59
CA PRO A 265 33.84 -12.64 23.42
C PRO A 265 34.82 -13.80 23.19
N GLN A 266 34.38 -14.82 22.46
CA GLN A 266 35.28 -15.90 22.03
C GLN A 266 36.04 -15.52 20.77
N VAL A 267 35.39 -14.80 19.86
CA VAL A 267 35.93 -14.42 18.55
C VAL A 267 35.66 -12.94 18.30
N ILE A 268 36.66 -12.25 17.75
CA ILE A 268 36.46 -10.93 17.17
C ILE A 268 36.81 -11.01 15.68
N ARG A 269 35.85 -10.65 14.83
CA ARG A 269 36.02 -10.59 13.37
C ARG A 269 36.37 -9.16 12.96
N CYS A 270 37.44 -9.02 12.18
CA CYS A 270 37.89 -7.74 11.64
C CYS A 270 38.43 -7.90 10.21
N ASP A 271 38.58 -6.77 9.52
CA ASP A 271 39.27 -6.73 8.24
C ASP A 271 40.79 -6.74 8.41
N ASN A 272 41.52 -6.82 7.29
CA ASN A 272 42.99 -6.77 7.29
C ASN A 272 43.53 -5.33 7.32
N GLY A 273 42.78 -4.38 7.87
CA GLY A 273 43.25 -3.01 8.03
C GLY A 273 44.58 -2.99 8.81
N PRO A 274 45.56 -2.14 8.44
CA PRO A 274 46.85 -2.07 9.12
C PRO A 274 46.72 -1.79 10.63
N GLU A 275 45.61 -1.21 11.06
CA GLU A 275 45.26 -0.99 12.46
C GLU A 275 44.99 -2.30 13.23
N TYR A 276 44.39 -3.30 12.58
CA TYR A 276 44.07 -4.60 13.17
C TYR A 276 45.19 -5.63 13.06
N VAL A 277 46.13 -5.42 12.12
CA VAL A 277 47.32 -6.27 11.93
C VAL A 277 48.47 -5.88 12.90
N SER A 278 48.24 -4.89 13.76
CA SER A 278 49.22 -4.51 14.78
C SER A 278 49.50 -5.67 15.76
N ALA A 279 50.78 -5.94 16.00
CA ALA A 279 51.22 -6.93 16.99
C ALA A 279 50.61 -6.69 18.38
N THR A 280 50.36 -5.42 18.73
CA THR A 280 49.72 -5.02 19.99
C THR A 280 48.32 -5.64 20.16
N LEU A 281 47.47 -5.56 19.13
CA LEU A 281 46.10 -6.11 19.21
C LEU A 281 46.13 -7.64 19.25
N GLN A 282 47.01 -8.27 18.47
CA GLN A 282 47.19 -9.72 18.46
C GLN A 282 47.67 -10.25 19.82
N ASN A 283 48.66 -9.58 20.41
CA ASN A 283 49.20 -9.93 21.73
C ASN A 283 48.14 -9.76 22.82
N TRP A 284 47.37 -8.66 22.79
CA TRP A 284 46.27 -8.44 23.72
C TRP A 284 45.18 -9.51 23.59
N ALA A 285 44.75 -9.82 22.37
CA ALA A 285 43.71 -10.82 22.13
C ALA A 285 44.19 -12.21 22.60
N SER A 286 45.43 -12.56 22.30
CA SER A 286 46.05 -13.82 22.74
C SER A 286 46.12 -13.90 24.28
N ALA A 287 46.53 -12.83 24.95
CA ALA A 287 46.57 -12.75 26.42
C ALA A 287 45.18 -12.87 27.06
N LYS A 288 44.14 -12.38 26.39
CA LYS A 288 42.74 -12.54 26.85
C LYS A 288 42.12 -13.87 26.41
N GLY A 289 42.78 -14.66 25.56
CA GLY A 289 42.23 -15.88 24.99
C GLY A 289 41.06 -15.63 24.03
N ILE A 290 41.13 -14.53 23.25
CA ILE A 290 40.16 -14.14 22.23
C ILE A 290 40.76 -14.48 20.86
N ARG A 291 40.01 -15.19 20.02
CA ARG A 291 40.46 -15.51 18.65
C ARG A 291 40.16 -14.34 17.70
N LEU A 292 41.19 -13.75 17.10
CA LEU A 292 41.02 -12.78 16.01
C LEU A 292 40.79 -13.52 14.71
N GLU A 293 39.65 -13.28 14.06
CA GLU A 293 39.29 -13.88 12.77
C GLU A 293 39.36 -12.79 11.69
N TYR A 294 40.44 -12.81 10.93
CA TYR A 294 40.65 -11.90 9.81
C TYR A 294 39.90 -12.37 8.56
N ILE A 295 39.20 -11.47 7.88
CA ILE A 295 38.58 -11.79 6.59
C ILE A 295 39.63 -12.03 5.50
N GLN A 296 39.27 -12.77 4.47
CA GLN A 296 40.13 -12.95 3.30
C GLN A 296 40.21 -11.64 2.50
N PRO A 297 41.40 -11.25 1.99
CA PRO A 297 41.54 -10.10 1.11
C PRO A 297 40.56 -10.16 -0.07
N GLY A 298 39.84 -9.06 -0.31
CA GLY A 298 38.85 -8.97 -1.39
C GLY A 298 37.51 -9.67 -1.12
N LYS A 299 37.25 -10.17 0.10
CA LYS A 299 35.97 -10.80 0.49
C LYS A 299 35.23 -10.05 1.61
N PRO A 300 34.75 -8.80 1.34
CA PRO A 300 33.97 -8.00 2.30
C PRO A 300 32.73 -8.74 2.87
N GLN A 301 32.19 -9.67 2.08
CA GLN A 301 31.00 -10.44 2.47
C GLN A 301 31.20 -11.29 3.73
N GLN A 302 32.45 -11.58 4.12
CA GLN A 302 32.76 -12.29 5.36
C GLN A 302 32.55 -11.41 6.62
N ASN A 303 32.47 -10.09 6.47
CA ASN A 303 32.13 -9.13 7.53
C ASN A 303 30.77 -8.44 7.27
N ALA A 304 29.85 -9.10 6.54
CA ALA A 304 28.65 -8.44 6.01
C ALA A 304 27.72 -7.82 7.08
N TYR A 305 27.80 -8.28 8.33
CA TYR A 305 26.99 -7.76 9.42
C TYR A 305 27.40 -6.34 9.81
N VAL A 306 28.70 -6.12 10.07
CA VAL A 306 29.20 -4.79 10.41
C VAL A 306 29.17 -3.88 9.18
N GLU A 307 29.38 -4.40 7.97
CA GLU A 307 29.21 -3.59 6.75
C GLU A 307 27.78 -3.07 6.58
N ARG A 308 26.79 -3.92 6.87
CA ARG A 308 25.39 -3.51 6.85
C ARG A 308 25.08 -2.50 7.96
N PHE A 309 25.69 -2.66 9.13
CA PHE A 309 25.61 -1.70 10.22
C PHE A 309 26.23 -0.35 9.81
N ASN A 310 27.44 -0.37 9.26
CA ASN A 310 28.17 0.80 8.76
C ASN A 310 27.38 1.56 7.70
N ARG A 311 26.71 0.82 6.80
CA ARG A 311 25.77 1.42 5.85
C ARG A 311 24.63 2.15 6.56
N THR A 312 24.10 1.58 7.63
CA THR A 312 23.01 2.18 8.42
C THR A 312 23.50 3.43 9.13
N VAL A 313 24.66 3.36 9.81
CA VAL A 313 25.35 4.51 10.43
C VAL A 313 25.56 5.63 9.41
N ARG A 314 26.10 5.32 8.23
CA ARG A 314 26.38 6.31 7.18
C ARG A 314 25.13 7.05 6.78
N TYR A 315 24.09 6.33 6.36
CA TYR A 315 22.92 6.96 5.77
C TYR A 315 21.98 7.56 6.82
N GLU A 316 21.74 6.90 7.95
CA GLU A 316 20.77 7.36 8.95
C GLU A 316 21.34 8.37 9.94
N TRP A 317 22.66 8.47 10.08
CA TRP A 317 23.30 9.41 10.99
C TRP A 317 24.31 10.31 10.27
N LEU A 318 25.45 9.77 9.84
CA LEU A 318 26.59 10.60 9.45
C LEU A 318 26.29 11.54 8.27
N SER A 319 25.60 11.06 7.24
CA SER A 319 25.25 11.85 6.05
C SER A 319 24.04 12.77 6.25
N GLN A 320 23.44 12.82 7.45
CA GLN A 320 22.28 13.69 7.72
C GLN A 320 22.69 15.05 8.28
N TYR A 321 23.91 15.19 8.80
CA TYR A 321 24.37 16.37 9.50
C TYR A 321 25.78 16.77 9.04
N HIS A 322 26.08 18.04 9.23
CA HIS A 322 27.44 18.56 9.15
C HIS A 322 27.94 18.77 10.58
N TRP A 323 29.16 18.30 10.87
CA TRP A 323 29.69 18.23 12.23
C TRP A 323 30.74 19.31 12.45
N ARG A 324 30.56 20.13 13.50
CA ARG A 324 31.48 21.23 13.77
C ARG A 324 32.72 20.80 14.54
N ASN A 325 32.53 19.88 15.47
CA ASN A 325 33.60 19.41 16.34
C ASN A 325 33.42 17.93 16.71
N LEU A 326 34.48 17.33 17.25
CA LEU A 326 34.53 15.90 17.56
C LEU A 326 33.58 15.51 18.71
N ASP A 327 33.38 16.39 19.69
CA ASP A 327 32.55 16.09 20.87
C ASP A 327 31.06 16.01 20.48
N GLU A 328 30.60 16.86 19.56
CA GLU A 328 29.26 16.79 18.97
C GLU A 328 29.03 15.43 18.29
N VAL A 329 30.02 14.93 17.53
CA VAL A 329 29.92 13.61 16.89
C VAL A 329 29.85 12.50 17.93
N ARG A 330 30.64 12.57 19.01
CA ARG A 330 30.65 11.57 20.09
C ARG A 330 29.34 11.53 20.87
N ASP A 331 28.79 12.68 21.20
CA ASP A 331 27.50 12.78 21.88
C ASP A 331 26.38 12.20 21.02
N TYR A 332 26.37 12.54 19.73
CA TYR A 332 25.39 12.00 18.80
C TYR A 332 25.59 10.50 18.59
N ALA A 333 26.84 10.01 18.51
CA ALA A 333 27.14 8.58 18.41
C ALA A 333 26.48 7.79 19.55
N THR A 334 26.59 8.31 20.78
CA THR A 334 26.01 7.70 21.98
C THR A 334 24.48 7.66 21.91
N GLN A 335 23.85 8.79 21.59
CA GLN A 335 22.39 8.89 21.48
C GLN A 335 21.86 8.01 20.34
N TRP A 336 22.53 8.02 19.19
CA TRP A 336 22.14 7.24 18.04
C TRP A 336 22.31 5.74 18.28
N MET A 337 23.39 5.32 18.94
CA MET A 337 23.61 3.92 19.33
C MET A 337 22.49 3.43 20.26
N TRP A 338 22.09 4.25 21.24
CA TRP A 338 20.96 3.92 22.10
C TRP A 338 19.68 3.74 21.28
N ARG A 339 19.37 4.68 20.39
CA ARG A 339 18.19 4.61 19.51
C ARG A 339 18.21 3.41 18.59
N TYR A 340 19.37 3.10 18.00
CA TYR A 340 19.56 1.93 17.14
C TYR A 340 19.24 0.64 17.89
N ASN A 341 19.73 0.51 19.12
CA ASN A 341 19.58 -0.69 19.93
C ASN A 341 18.18 -0.87 20.52
N HIS A 342 17.51 0.22 20.91
CA HIS A 342 16.25 0.18 21.67
C HIS A 342 15.01 0.48 20.83
N GLU A 343 15.13 1.32 19.81
CA GLU A 343 13.99 1.85 19.06
C GLU A 343 13.97 1.47 17.59
N ARG A 344 15.13 1.26 16.95
CA ARG A 344 15.18 1.03 15.51
C ARG A 344 14.81 -0.42 15.16
N PRO A 345 13.75 -0.64 14.36
CA PRO A 345 13.42 -1.97 13.87
C PRO A 345 14.55 -2.53 13.00
N ASN A 346 14.91 -3.80 13.19
CA ASN A 346 15.90 -4.46 12.37
C ASN A 346 15.26 -5.53 11.48
N MET A 347 15.23 -5.27 10.16
CA MET A 347 14.69 -6.19 9.16
C MET A 347 15.34 -7.59 9.20
N ALA A 348 16.62 -7.69 9.56
CA ALA A 348 17.31 -8.98 9.67
C ALA A 348 16.84 -9.80 10.88
N LEU A 349 16.24 -9.14 11.88
CA LEU A 349 15.69 -9.76 13.09
C LEU A 349 14.17 -9.95 13.00
N GLY A 350 13.56 -9.83 11.81
CA GLY A 350 12.10 -9.86 11.68
C GLY A 350 11.41 -8.57 12.14
N GLY A 351 12.16 -7.48 12.29
CA GLY A 351 11.64 -6.16 12.61
C GLY A 351 11.58 -5.81 14.09
N ILE A 352 12.09 -6.67 14.97
CA ILE A 352 12.33 -6.31 16.38
C ILE A 352 13.67 -5.57 16.50
N THR A 353 13.87 -4.90 17.64
CA THR A 353 15.12 -4.18 17.93
C THR A 353 16.19 -5.13 18.46
N PRO A 354 17.49 -4.77 18.37
CA PRO A 354 18.57 -5.61 18.93
C PRO A 354 18.37 -5.97 20.40
N LYS A 355 17.90 -5.02 21.22
CA LYS A 355 17.62 -5.27 22.64
C LYS A 355 16.42 -6.20 22.86
N GLN A 356 15.36 -6.08 22.05
CA GLN A 356 14.26 -7.04 22.08
C GLN A 356 14.74 -8.45 21.74
N ARG A 357 15.60 -8.59 20.72
CA ARG A 357 16.16 -9.90 20.35
C ARG A 357 17.01 -10.50 21.47
N LEU A 358 17.78 -9.68 22.19
CA LEU A 358 18.54 -10.09 23.35
C LEU A 358 17.62 -10.57 24.49
N ALA A 359 16.59 -9.79 24.81
CA ALA A 359 15.64 -10.12 25.87
C ALA A 359 14.82 -11.37 25.58
N MET A 360 14.62 -11.75 24.31
CA MET A 360 13.99 -13.02 23.93
C MET A 360 14.91 -14.24 24.05
N ALA A 361 16.22 -14.02 24.20
CA ALA A 361 17.22 -15.08 24.31
C ALA A 361 17.73 -15.31 25.74
N ALA A 362 17.50 -14.33 26.62
CA ALA A 362 17.63 -14.46 28.07
C ALA A 362 16.37 -15.14 28.62
#